data_AF-A0A4Y2AEQ5-F1
#
_entry.id   AF-A0A4Y2AEQ5-F1
#
_cell.length_a   1.000
_cell.length_b   1.000
_cell.length_c   1.000
_cell.angle_alpha   90.00
_cell.angle_beta   90.00
_cell.angle_gamma   90.00
#
_symmetry.space_group_name_H-M   'P 1'
#
loop_
_entity.id
_entity.type
_entity.pdbx_description
1 polymer ?
#
loop_
_entity_poly.entity_id
_entity_poly.type
_entity_poly.pdbx_seq_one_letter_code
_entity_poly.pdbx_strand_id
1 'polypeptide(L)'
;MKSLTIFLKDKRNDLAEAALQILKDICEEMGIPVVKSRTVRRKKIIPEEKAAVEPMTLDQEMKWSLLDCIDKFQKAIHTRCEGMECISDRFAVLVPCNLIKISEIEFKKFV
;
A
#
# COMPACT_ATOMS: atom_id res chain seq x y z
N MET A 1 -0.44 6.26 -15.04
CA MET A 1 -0.30 5.40 -13.84
C MET A 1 0.98 4.58 -13.80
N LYS A 2 1.56 4.16 -14.94
CA LYS A 2 2.85 3.42 -14.98
C LYS A 2 4.01 4.10 -14.23
N SER A 3 4.08 5.43 -14.27
CA SER A 3 5.08 6.22 -13.53
C SER A 3 5.03 6.00 -12.02
N LEU A 4 3.84 5.95 -11.43
CA LEU A 4 3.66 5.71 -9.99
C LEU A 4 4.07 4.27 -9.61
N THR A 5 3.77 3.30 -10.46
CA THR A 5 4.17 1.90 -10.22
C THR A 5 5.69 1.73 -10.27
N ILE A 6 6.35 2.43 -11.21
CA ILE A 6 7.81 2.44 -11.30
C ILE A 6 8.42 3.14 -10.08
N PHE A 7 7.85 4.29 -9.69
CA PHE A 7 8.27 5.03 -8.50
C PHE A 7 8.18 4.17 -7.24
N LEU A 8 7.05 3.49 -7.01
CA LEU A 8 6.88 2.63 -5.83
C LEU A 8 7.85 1.45 -5.82
N LYS A 9 8.19 0.87 -6.98
CA LYS A 9 9.20 -0.19 -7.07
C LYS A 9 10.60 0.30 -6.74
N ASP A 10 10.97 1.48 -7.22
CA ASP A 10 12.29 2.08 -6.98
C ASP A 10 12.45 2.56 -5.53
N LYS A 11 11.41 3.22 -5.00
CA LYS A 11 11.43 3.91 -3.70
C LYS A 11 10.85 3.12 -2.53
N ARG A 12 10.46 1.86 -2.73
CA ARG A 12 9.82 1.03 -1.68
C ARG A 12 10.60 1.03 -0.37
N ASN A 13 11.90 0.76 -0.44
CA ASN A 13 12.74 0.65 0.75
C ASN A 13 13.01 2.02 1.36
N ASP A 14 13.32 3.02 0.53
CA ASP A 14 13.54 4.41 0.98
C ASP A 14 12.30 4.95 1.71
N LEU A 15 11.10 4.66 1.20
CA LEU A 15 9.83 5.05 1.80
C LEU A 15 9.57 4.33 3.12
N ALA A 16 9.90 3.04 3.21
CA ALA A 16 9.78 2.28 4.45
C ALA A 16 10.74 2.79 5.53
N GLU A 17 11.98 3.13 5.17
CA GLU A 17 12.95 3.72 6.11
C GLU A 17 12.51 5.12 6.58
N ALA A 18 12.07 5.97 5.66
CA ALA A 18 11.57 7.30 6.01
C ALA A 18 10.35 7.22 6.94
N ALA A 19 9.41 6.32 6.66
CA ALA A 19 8.23 6.11 7.51
C ALA A 19 8.61 5.54 8.89
N LEU A 20 9.60 4.65 8.94
CA LEU A 20 10.11 4.11 10.19
C LEU A 20 10.80 5.17 11.03
N GLN A 21 11.56 6.08 10.41
CA GLN A 21 12.16 7.22 11.12
C GLN A 21 11.08 8.15 11.68
N ILE A 22 10.05 8.49 10.90
CA ILE A 22 8.93 9.31 11.38
C ILE A 22 8.26 8.65 12.59
N LEU A 23 8.04 7.34 12.54
CA LEU A 23 7.44 6.60 13.65
C LEU A 23 8.31 6.67 14.91
N LYS A 24 9.63 6.57 14.77
CA LYS A 24 10.58 6.72 15.88
C LYS A 24 10.52 8.12 16.47
N ASP A 25 10.53 9.15 15.64
CA ASP A 25 10.45 10.55 16.07
C ASP A 25 9.16 10.80 16.87
N ILE A 26 8.01 10.27 16.39
CA ILE A 26 6.73 10.35 17.11
C ILE A 26 6.79 9.59 18.44
N CYS A 27 7.39 8.40 18.48
CA CYS A 27 7.55 7.66 19.73
C CYS A 27 8.40 8.42 20.75
N GLU A 28 9.50 9.04 20.31
CA GLU A 28 10.35 9.87 21.15
C GLU A 28 9.59 11.09 21.69
N GLU A 29 8.85 11.80 20.84
CA GLU A 29 8.00 12.94 21.24
C GLU A 29 6.96 12.53 22.30
N MET A 30 6.39 11.33 22.15
CA MET A 30 5.39 10.77 23.06
C MET A 30 6.00 10.13 24.32
N GLY A 31 7.33 10.16 24.48
CA GLY A 31 8.03 9.52 25.61
C GLY A 31 7.92 7.99 25.63
N ILE A 32 7.60 7.37 24.49
CA ILE A 32 7.50 5.92 24.33
C ILE A 32 8.90 5.37 24.07
N PRO A 33 9.41 4.44 24.89
CA PRO A 33 10.74 3.88 24.70
C PRO A 33 10.77 3.01 23.43
N VAL A 34 11.45 3.50 22.39
CA VAL A 34 11.67 2.80 21.11
C VAL A 34 12.58 1.58 21.28
N VAL A 35 13.53 1.66 22.22
CA VAL A 35 14.37 0.53 22.62
C VAL A 35 13.77 -0.14 23.85
N LYS A 36 13.58 -1.47 23.81
CA LYS A 36 13.28 -2.24 25.02
C LYS A 36 14.42 -2.05 26.02
N SER A 37 14.25 -1.12 26.97
CA SER A 37 15.08 -1.03 28.17
C SER A 37 15.10 -2.43 28.78
N ARG A 38 16.28 -3.07 28.86
CA ARG A 38 16.44 -4.34 29.55
C ARG A 38 16.20 -4.12 31.04
N THR A 39 14.96 -3.97 31.46
CA THR A 39 14.59 -4.08 32.86
C THR A 39 14.61 -5.57 33.15
N VAL A 40 15.79 -6.07 33.54
CA VAL A 40 16.05 -7.44 33.96
C VAL A 40 15.22 -7.72 35.22
N ARG A 41 13.91 -7.96 35.08
CA ARG A 41 13.14 -8.67 36.09
C ARG A 41 13.46 -10.15 35.90
N ARG A 42 14.47 -10.61 36.66
CA ARG A 42 14.80 -12.04 36.83
C ARG A 42 13.53 -12.78 37.28
N LYS A 43 12.76 -13.32 36.34
CA LYS A 43 11.85 -14.44 36.61
C LYS A 43 12.56 -15.71 36.15
N LYS A 44 12.64 -16.69 37.04
CA LYS A 44 13.31 -17.98 36.84
C LYS A 44 12.82 -18.61 35.53
N ILE A 45 13.75 -18.91 34.62
CA ILE A 45 13.47 -19.61 33.36
C ILE A 45 13.51 -21.11 33.66
N ILE A 46 12.41 -21.81 33.33
CA ILE A 46 12.36 -23.26 33.14
C ILE A 46 12.81 -23.50 31.68
N PRO A 47 13.71 -24.46 31.40
CA PRO A 47 14.18 -24.69 30.05
C PRO A 47 13.18 -25.59 29.31
N GLU A 48 12.34 -24.98 28.48
CA GLU A 48 11.59 -25.72 27.46
C GLU A 48 12.08 -25.27 26.08
N GLU A 49 12.68 -26.24 25.40
CA GLU A 49 13.29 -26.16 24.09
C GLU A 49 12.24 -25.81 23.01
N LYS A 50 12.38 -24.65 22.37
CA LYS A 50 11.73 -24.34 21.09
C LYS A 50 12.72 -23.65 20.17
N ALA A 51 12.81 -24.16 18.94
CA ALA A 51 13.72 -23.74 17.89
C ALA A 51 13.92 -22.22 17.87
N ALA A 52 15.17 -21.80 18.04
CA ALA A 52 15.57 -20.40 18.11
C ALA A 52 15.45 -19.73 16.74
N VAL A 53 14.23 -19.31 16.38
CA VAL A 53 14.10 -18.10 15.55
C VAL A 53 14.40 -16.96 16.50
N GLU A 54 15.53 -16.29 16.26
CA GLU A 54 15.87 -15.08 17.02
C GLU A 54 14.66 -14.14 16.98
N PRO A 55 14.12 -13.72 18.14
CA PRO A 55 12.92 -12.90 18.15
C PRO A 55 13.23 -11.59 17.43
N MET A 56 12.52 -11.34 16.33
CA MET A 56 12.67 -10.10 15.54
C MET A 56 12.58 -8.89 16.46
N THR A 57 13.46 -7.92 16.21
CA THR A 57 13.41 -6.64 16.92
C THR A 57 12.14 -5.88 16.51
N LEU A 58 11.63 -5.02 17.39
CA LEU A 58 10.44 -4.19 17.13
C LEU A 58 10.63 -3.35 15.85
N ASP A 59 11.81 -2.77 15.66
CA ASP A 59 12.19 -2.04 14.45
C ASP A 59 12.04 -2.90 13.20
N GLN A 60 12.50 -4.15 13.26
CA GLN A 60 12.43 -5.05 12.12
C GLN A 60 10.98 -5.45 11.80
N GLU A 61 10.16 -5.71 12.82
CA GLU A 61 8.73 -5.97 12.67
C GLU A 61 7.99 -4.77 12.04
N MET A 62 8.25 -3.55 12.54
CA MET A 62 7.70 -2.32 11.98
C MET A 62 8.12 -2.11 10.53
N LYS A 63 9.39 -2.33 10.21
CA LYS A 63 9.91 -2.23 8.84
C LYS A 63 9.20 -3.21 7.91
N TRP A 64 9.03 -4.47 8.32
CA TRP A 64 8.30 -5.47 7.54
C TRP A 64 6.84 -5.08 7.34
N SER A 65 6.18 -4.56 8.38
CA SER A 65 4.80 -4.09 8.30
C SER A 65 4.63 -2.93 7.31
N LEU A 66 5.56 -1.97 7.31
CA LEU A 66 5.57 -0.85 6.36
C LEU A 66 5.78 -1.33 4.93
N LEU A 67 6.71 -2.26 4.70
CA LEU A 67 6.95 -2.86 3.39
C LEU A 67 5.72 -3.60 2.85
N ASP A 68 5.06 -4.39 3.69
CA ASP A 68 3.82 -5.10 3.34
C ASP A 68 2.67 -4.12 3.02
N CYS A 69 2.58 -3.01 3.76
CA CYS A 69 1.62 -1.94 3.48
C CYS A 69 1.84 -1.33 2.09
N ILE A 70 3.08 -1.01 1.73
CA ILE A 70 3.43 -0.46 0.41
C ILE A 70 3.10 -1.45 -0.71
N ASP A 71 3.36 -2.74 -0.51
CA ASP A 71 3.03 -3.78 -1.49
C ASP A 71 1.52 -3.90 -1.73
N LYS A 72 0.73 -3.88 -0.64
CA LYS A 72 -0.73 -3.87 -0.70
C LYS A 72 -1.25 -2.63 -1.40
N PHE A 73 -0.69 -1.47 -1.12
CA PHE A 73 -1.03 -0.21 -1.80
C PHE A 73 -0.74 -0.28 -3.30
N GLN A 74 0.44 -0.79 -3.69
CA GLN A 74 0.80 -0.99 -5.09
C GLN A 74 -0.17 -1.93 -5.80
N LYS A 75 -0.54 -3.05 -5.16
CA LYS A 75 -1.54 -3.99 -5.69
C LYS A 75 -2.91 -3.32 -5.86
N ALA A 76 -3.37 -2.56 -4.87
CA ALA A 76 -4.65 -1.86 -4.93
C ALA A 76 -4.70 -0.84 -6.07
N ILE A 77 -3.62 -0.08 -6.28
CA ILE A 77 -3.51 0.84 -7.43
C ILE A 77 -3.60 0.07 -8.75
N HIS A 78 -2.85 -1.02 -8.87
CA HIS A 78 -2.81 -1.80 -10.10
C HIS A 78 -4.20 -2.33 -10.47
N THR A 79 -4.90 -2.97 -9.52
CA THR A 79 -6.26 -3.48 -9.73
C THR A 79 -7.25 -2.36 -10.10
N ARG A 80 -7.15 -1.18 -9.48
CA ARG A 80 -8.00 -0.03 -9.86
C ARG A 80 -7.71 0.47 -11.27
N CYS A 81 -6.44 0.51 -11.68
CA CYS A 81 -6.05 0.93 -13.02
C CYS A 81 -6.58 -0.04 -14.07
N GLU A 82 -6.41 -1.35 -13.86
CA GLU A 82 -6.94 -2.39 -14.75
C GLU A 82 -8.47 -2.31 -14.86
N GLY A 83 -9.16 -2.10 -13.74
CA GLY A 83 -10.61 -1.91 -13.74
C GLY A 83 -11.04 -0.69 -14.57
N MET A 84 -10.31 0.41 -14.49
CA MET A 84 -10.59 1.62 -15.27
C MET A 84 -10.30 1.44 -16.77
N GLU A 85 -9.20 0.76 -17.12
CA GLU A 85 -8.88 0.39 -18.50
C GLU A 85 -9.96 -0.52 -19.09
N CYS A 86 -10.43 -1.53 -18.35
CA CYS A 86 -11.52 -2.42 -18.76
C CYS A 86 -12.83 -1.66 -19.03
N ILE A 87 -13.19 -0.70 -18.18
CA ILE A 87 -14.34 0.17 -18.41
C ILE A 87 -14.12 1.00 -19.68
N SER A 88 -12.95 1.64 -19.82
CA SER A 88 -12.63 2.43 -21.00
C SER A 88 -12.77 1.63 -22.28
N ASP A 89 -12.26 0.40 -22.34
CA ASP A 89 -12.35 -0.48 -23.51
C ASP A 89 -13.80 -0.86 -23.83
N ARG A 90 -14.60 -1.16 -22.81
CA ARG A 90 -16.02 -1.52 -22.99
C ARG A 90 -16.85 -0.35 -23.54
N PHE A 91 -16.54 0.87 -23.12
CA PHE A 91 -17.21 2.07 -23.58
C PHE A 91 -16.57 2.68 -24.84
N ALA A 92 -15.38 2.25 -25.25
CA ALA A 92 -14.75 2.69 -26.51
C ALA A 92 -15.60 2.33 -27.76
N VAL A 93 -16.40 1.26 -27.67
CA VAL A 93 -17.37 0.87 -28.73
C VAL A 93 -18.51 1.89 -28.86
N LEU A 94 -18.88 2.55 -27.76
CA LEU A 94 -19.86 3.64 -27.75
C LEU A 94 -19.17 4.94 -28.18
N VAL A 95 -18.86 5.05 -29.47
CA VAL A 95 -18.40 6.33 -30.04
C VAL A 95 -19.51 7.36 -29.85
N PRO A 96 -19.32 8.40 -29.00
CA PRO A 96 -20.38 9.35 -28.68
C PRO A 96 -20.93 10.03 -29.93
N CYS A 97 -20.08 10.24 -30.94
CA CYS A 97 -20.47 10.81 -32.23
C CYS A 97 -21.50 9.96 -32.98
N ASN A 98 -21.46 8.62 -32.84
CA ASN A 98 -22.41 7.73 -33.49
C ASN A 98 -23.75 7.72 -32.73
N LEU A 99 -23.74 7.81 -31.40
CA LEU A 99 -24.94 7.91 -30.58
C LEU A 99 -25.66 9.26 -30.77
N ILE A 100 -24.91 10.36 -30.84
CA ILE A 100 -25.45 11.70 -31.09
C ILE A 100 -26.11 11.74 -32.47
N LYS A 101 -25.43 11.25 -33.52
CA LYS A 101 -26.01 11.19 -34.87
C LYS A 101 -27.30 10.37 -34.93
N ILE A 102 -27.34 9.21 -34.26
CA ILE A 102 -28.57 8.38 -34.20
C ILE A 102 -29.69 9.17 -33.51
N SER A 103 -29.40 9.82 -32.38
CA SER A 103 -30.39 10.61 -31.64
C SER A 103 -30.91 11.81 -32.45
N GLU A 104 -30.06 12.50 -33.22
CA GLU A 104 -30.47 13.61 -34.09
C GLU A 104 -31.36 13.13 -35.25
N ILE A 105 -31.04 11.98 -35.85
CA ILE A 105 -31.86 11.38 -36.91
C ILE A 105 -33.23 10.95 -36.35
N GLU A 106 -33.27 10.38 -35.15
CA GLU A 106 -34.52 9.99 -34.51
C GLU A 106 -35.36 11.21 -34.09
N PHE A 107 -34.75 12.25 -33.52
CA PHE A 107 -35.45 13.49 -33.15
C PHE A 107 -36.07 14.19 -34.37
N LYS A 108 -35.39 14.18 -35.51
CA LYS A 108 -35.92 14.72 -36.78
C LYS A 108 -37.15 14.00 -37.30
N LYS A 109 -37.50 12.81 -36.81
CA LYS A 109 -38.75 12.12 -37.19
C LYS A 109 -39.97 12.66 -36.43
N PHE A 110 -39.76 13.42 -35.36
CA PHE A 110 -40.81 13.93 -34.48
C PHE A 110 -41.07 15.45 -34.65
N VAL A 111 -40.34 16.13 -35.54
CA VAL A 111 -40.50 17.54 -35.94
C VAL A 111 -40.88 17.57 -37.41
#